data_AF-A0A2E6H3H9-F1
#
_entry.id   AF-A0A2E6H3H9-F1
#
_cell.length_a   1.000
_cell.length_b   1.000
_cell.length_c   1.000
_cell.angle_alpha   90.00
_cell.angle_beta   90.00
_cell.angle_gamma   90.00
#
_symmetry.space_group_name_H-M   'P 1'
#
loop_
_entity.id
_entity.type
_entity.pdbx_description
1 polymer ?
#
loop_
_entity_poly.entity_id
_entity_poly.type
_entity_poly.pdbx_seq_one_letter_code
_entity_poly.pdbx_strand_id
1 'polypeptide(L)'
;MSEWSAIINSKLVVLSVFVLLFIGAKAFSCEPDEIFVRSHRVKSHTKKDGTLIREYLRKGHCREIRSHNYFSNNRKQKFKNVRTNLKKWKTHEIKIVKEVMETLPKWLKRYKLNEILRADDFNGVKLNPAATIPQSKTLIVFNNFFERTNKRDVLIHELSHIAVYDFEPLKLEEFFISSGWKYNKNKKLKSPVNPLLKDSIVSPSEDFANHVQIYYSNPSLLKKHNFKSYLLLKKMISKKENRK
;
A
#
# COMPACT_ATOMS: atom_id res chain seq x y z
N MET A 1 -30.22 -49.50 9.16
CA MET A 1 -29.34 -49.85 8.03
C MET A 1 -29.92 -49.14 6.80
N SER A 2 -29.75 -47.82 6.68
CA SER A 2 -28.56 -47.06 6.27
C SER A 2 -28.24 -47.19 4.77
N GLU A 3 -28.55 -46.10 4.07
CA GLU A 3 -27.87 -45.54 2.88
C GLU A 3 -27.91 -46.43 1.60
N TRP A 4 -28.28 -45.97 0.41
CA TRP A 4 -27.82 -44.79 -0.31
C TRP A 4 -28.83 -44.45 -1.43
N SER A 5 -29.41 -43.25 -1.38
CA SER A 5 -30.06 -42.63 -2.54
C SER A 5 -29.78 -41.12 -2.51
N ALA A 6 -28.79 -40.70 -3.29
CA ALA A 6 -28.71 -39.39 -3.96
C ALA A 6 -27.29 -39.16 -4.50
N ILE A 7 -26.98 -39.80 -5.62
CA ILE A 7 -26.11 -39.19 -6.62
C ILE A 7 -27.05 -38.36 -7.47
N ILE A 8 -26.96 -37.03 -7.41
CA ILE A 8 -27.20 -36.06 -8.49
C ILE A 8 -27.11 -34.63 -7.91
N ASN A 9 -26.25 -33.84 -8.54
CA ASN A 9 -26.20 -32.36 -8.58
C ASN A 9 -25.81 -31.57 -7.33
N SER A 10 -24.52 -31.57 -7.01
CA SER A 10 -23.85 -30.47 -6.30
C SER A 10 -22.74 -29.81 -7.13
N LYS A 11 -22.95 -29.65 -8.44
CA LYS A 11 -22.08 -28.85 -9.32
C LYS A 11 -22.43 -27.34 -9.34
N LEU A 12 -23.24 -26.84 -8.40
CA LEU A 12 -23.67 -25.44 -8.39
C LEU A 12 -23.55 -24.72 -7.04
N VAL A 13 -22.60 -25.13 -6.18
CA VAL A 13 -22.29 -24.41 -4.93
C VAL A 13 -20.80 -23.97 -4.86
N VAL A 14 -20.06 -24.14 -5.96
CA VAL A 14 -18.62 -23.80 -6.06
C VAL A 14 -18.38 -22.29 -6.30
N LEU A 15 -19.42 -21.47 -6.48
CA LEU A 15 -19.27 -20.04 -6.83
C LEU A 15 -19.51 -19.04 -5.69
N SER A 16 -19.93 -19.46 -4.49
CA SER A 16 -20.54 -18.52 -3.52
C SER A 16 -19.75 -18.26 -2.22
N VAL A 17 -18.52 -18.77 -2.07
CA VAL A 17 -17.69 -18.51 -0.88
C VAL A 17 -16.45 -17.65 -1.20
N PHE A 18 -16.14 -17.43 -2.48
CA PHE A 18 -15.04 -16.54 -2.91
C PHE A 18 -15.37 -15.06 -2.74
N VAL A 19 -16.65 -14.75 -2.58
CA VAL A 19 -17.11 -13.40 -2.37
C VAL A 19 -16.70 -13.04 -0.93
N LEU A 20 -16.94 -13.85 0.11
CA LEU A 20 -16.81 -13.44 1.53
C LEU A 20 -15.42 -13.09 2.08
N LEU A 21 -14.31 -13.43 1.40
CA LEU A 21 -12.97 -12.95 1.78
C LEU A 21 -12.56 -11.66 1.03
N PHE A 22 -13.38 -11.17 0.09
CA PHE A 22 -13.23 -9.90 -0.63
C PHE A 22 -14.52 -9.01 -0.69
N ILE A 23 -15.69 -9.45 -0.18
CA ILE A 23 -16.88 -8.59 0.11
C ILE A 23 -16.92 -8.08 1.55
N GLY A 24 -15.81 -8.20 2.28
CA GLY A 24 -15.51 -7.25 3.36
C GLY A 24 -15.10 -5.90 2.75
N ALA A 25 -16.07 -5.22 2.12
CA ALA A 25 -15.94 -4.04 1.28
C ALA A 25 -15.23 -4.30 -0.06
N LYS A 26 -15.88 -3.88 -1.16
CA LYS A 26 -15.13 -3.14 -2.18
C LYS A 26 -14.42 -2.01 -1.42
N ALA A 27 -13.23 -2.27 -0.88
CA ALA A 27 -12.27 -1.23 -0.62
C ALA A 27 -12.02 -0.70 -2.03
N PHE A 28 -12.79 0.32 -2.41
CA PHE A 28 -12.63 1.02 -3.67
C PHE A 28 -11.13 1.30 -3.79
N SER A 29 -10.49 0.68 -4.78
CA SER A 29 -9.13 1.05 -5.15
C SER A 29 -9.24 2.49 -5.60
N CYS A 30 -8.98 3.41 -4.69
CA CYS A 30 -9.02 4.82 -5.01
C CYS A 30 -7.95 5.08 -6.07
N GLU A 31 -8.26 5.96 -7.02
CA GLU A 31 -7.35 6.32 -8.10
C GLU A 31 -6.02 6.85 -7.53
N PRO A 32 -4.93 6.91 -8.34
CA PRO A 32 -3.62 7.37 -7.87
C PRO A 32 -3.63 8.73 -7.16
N ASP A 33 -4.61 9.60 -7.43
CA ASP A 33 -4.82 10.90 -6.82
C ASP A 33 -5.98 10.99 -5.82
N GLU A 34 -6.51 9.87 -5.35
CA GLU A 34 -7.62 9.84 -4.39
C GLU A 34 -7.23 9.16 -3.06
N ILE A 35 -7.92 9.47 -1.97
CA ILE A 35 -7.81 8.74 -0.69
C ILE A 35 -9.14 8.11 -0.29
N PHE A 36 -9.09 6.97 0.41
CA PHE A 36 -10.29 6.32 0.92
C PHE A 36 -10.75 6.97 2.22
N VAL A 37 -11.91 7.60 2.20
CA VAL A 37 -12.59 8.10 3.39
C VAL A 37 -13.48 6.99 3.95
N ARG A 38 -13.16 6.51 5.15
CA ARG A 38 -13.95 5.46 5.81
C ARG A 38 -15.36 5.95 6.15
N SER A 39 -16.30 4.99 6.17
CA SER A 39 -17.66 5.23 6.66
C SER A 39 -17.61 5.80 8.08
N HIS A 40 -18.39 6.85 8.35
CA HIS A 40 -18.48 7.46 9.66
C HIS A 40 -19.86 8.09 9.88
N ARG A 41 -20.22 8.23 11.16
CA ARG A 41 -21.47 8.86 11.56
C ARG A 41 -21.31 10.37 11.52
N VAL A 42 -22.15 11.04 10.74
CA VAL A 42 -22.20 12.50 10.65
C VAL A 42 -23.26 12.98 11.62
N LYS A 43 -22.83 13.70 12.67
CA LYS A 43 -23.75 14.27 13.67
C LYS A 43 -24.69 15.29 13.01
N SER A 44 -25.86 15.45 13.62
CA SER A 44 -26.80 16.48 13.22
C SER A 44 -26.15 17.86 13.29
N HIS A 45 -26.44 18.70 12.31
CA HIS A 45 -25.96 20.08 12.26
C HIS A 45 -26.88 20.92 11.38
N THR A 46 -26.88 22.22 11.62
CA THR A 46 -27.60 23.19 10.79
C THR A 46 -26.62 23.79 9.78
N LYS A 47 -26.98 23.77 8.50
CA LYS A 47 -26.22 24.45 7.44
C LYS A 47 -26.31 25.97 7.60
N LYS A 48 -25.43 26.69 6.90
CA LYS A 48 -25.45 28.17 6.88
C LYS A 48 -26.78 28.77 6.36
N ASP A 49 -27.51 28.02 5.53
CA ASP A 49 -28.82 28.38 4.97
C ASP A 49 -29.99 28.06 5.91
N GLY A 50 -29.74 27.58 7.14
CA GLY A 50 -30.77 27.21 8.10
C GLY A 50 -31.30 25.77 7.97
N THR A 51 -30.89 25.01 6.94
CA THR A 51 -31.34 23.62 6.75
C THR A 51 -30.78 22.71 7.85
N LEU A 52 -31.67 22.04 8.58
CA LEU A 52 -31.28 21.02 9.55
C LEU A 52 -30.93 19.70 8.85
N ILE A 53 -29.68 19.26 9.00
CA ILE A 53 -29.24 17.93 8.59
C ILE A 53 -29.33 17.01 9.80
N ARG A 54 -30.18 15.97 9.70
CA ARG A 54 -30.27 14.92 10.71
C ARG A 54 -29.01 14.07 10.72
N GLU A 55 -28.77 13.39 11.83
CA GLU A 55 -27.67 12.45 11.92
C GLU A 55 -27.82 11.31 10.89
N TYR A 56 -26.74 10.95 10.20
CA TYR A 56 -26.74 9.84 9.24
C TYR A 56 -25.38 9.14 9.17
N LEU A 57 -25.38 7.91 8.65
CA LEU A 57 -24.15 7.19 8.35
C LEU A 57 -23.68 7.56 6.94
N ARG A 58 -22.56 8.26 6.83
CA ARG A 58 -21.91 8.51 5.55
C ARG A 58 -21.16 7.25 5.12
N LYS A 59 -21.52 6.69 3.97
CA LYS A 59 -20.80 5.55 3.37
C LYS A 59 -19.37 5.95 2.99
N GLY A 60 -18.45 4.99 3.07
CA GLY A 60 -17.08 5.17 2.63
C GLY A 60 -17.01 5.45 1.13
N HIS A 61 -16.09 6.33 0.74
CA HIS A 61 -15.93 6.79 -0.64
C HIS A 61 -14.49 7.22 -0.89
N CYS A 62 -14.06 7.23 -2.15
CA CYS A 62 -12.82 7.86 -2.54
C CYS A 62 -13.01 9.38 -2.65
N ARG A 63 -11.98 10.13 -2.26
CA ARG A 63 -11.95 11.59 -2.31
C ARG A 63 -10.67 12.03 -2.97
N GLU A 64 -10.80 12.86 -4.00
CA GLU A 64 -9.67 13.48 -4.69
C GLU A 64 -8.77 14.29 -3.73
N ILE A 65 -7.46 14.16 -3.94
CA ILE A 65 -6.43 14.93 -3.25
C ILE A 65 -6.26 16.28 -3.98
N ARG A 66 -6.94 17.31 -3.47
CA ARG A 66 -6.88 18.67 -4.03
C ARG A 66 -5.51 19.32 -3.91
N SER A 67 -4.76 18.98 -2.87
CA SER A 67 -3.39 19.45 -2.64
C SER A 67 -2.52 18.28 -2.26
N HIS A 68 -1.55 17.96 -3.12
CA HIS A 68 -0.68 16.79 -3.01
C HIS A 68 0.75 17.14 -2.61
N ASN A 69 1.47 16.13 -2.11
CA ASN A 69 2.89 16.19 -1.77
C ASN A 69 3.21 17.37 -0.83
N TYR A 70 2.27 17.68 0.06
CA TYR A 70 2.38 18.78 1.01
C TYR A 70 3.25 18.37 2.19
N PHE A 71 4.34 19.11 2.41
CA PHE A 71 5.22 18.95 3.57
C PHE A 71 4.54 19.58 4.79
N SER A 72 4.01 18.73 5.67
CA SER A 72 3.23 19.17 6.82
C SER A 72 4.10 19.27 8.07
N ASN A 73 3.97 20.38 8.77
CA ASN A 73 4.56 20.63 10.09
C ASN A 73 3.59 20.29 11.23
N ASN A 74 2.51 19.56 10.95
CA ASN A 74 1.53 19.15 11.95
C ASN A 74 2.15 18.16 12.93
N ARG A 75 2.25 18.55 14.20
CA ARG A 75 2.79 17.70 15.27
C ARG A 75 1.73 16.98 16.11
N LYS A 76 0.45 17.18 15.81
CA LYS A 76 -0.67 16.67 16.63
C LYS A 76 -1.19 15.33 16.15
N GLN A 77 -0.80 14.87 14.96
CA GLN A 77 -1.20 13.57 14.45
C GLN A 77 -0.55 12.46 15.27
N LYS A 78 -1.36 11.46 15.63
CA LYS A 78 -0.91 10.22 16.27
C LYS A 78 -1.27 9.07 15.36
N PHE A 79 -0.32 8.19 15.11
CA PHE A 79 -0.53 7.01 14.30
C PHE A 79 -0.59 5.78 15.20
N LYS A 80 -1.63 4.97 15.00
CA LYS A 80 -1.75 3.69 15.71
C LYS A 80 -0.52 2.84 15.35
N ASN A 81 0.23 2.42 16.37
CA ASN A 81 1.45 1.60 16.26
C ASN A 81 2.72 2.29 15.70
N VAL A 82 2.73 3.61 15.48
CA VAL A 82 3.98 4.34 15.19
C VAL A 82 4.32 5.22 16.41
N ARG A 83 5.24 4.75 17.24
CA ARG A 83 5.78 5.50 18.39
C ARG A 83 6.91 6.40 17.90
N THR A 84 6.56 7.52 17.31
CA THR A 84 7.52 8.55 16.88
C THR A 84 7.02 9.94 17.24
N ASN A 85 7.95 10.87 17.40
CA ASN A 85 7.66 12.29 17.59
C ASN A 85 7.74 13.01 16.24
N LEU A 86 6.64 13.66 15.86
CA LEU A 86 6.59 14.48 14.65
C LEU A 86 7.38 15.77 14.83
N LYS A 87 8.13 16.13 13.78
CA LYS A 87 9.03 17.27 13.73
C LYS A 87 8.60 18.26 12.67
N LYS A 88 9.13 19.47 12.80
CA LYS A 88 9.08 20.44 11.71
C LYS A 88 10.13 20.09 10.66
N TRP A 89 9.79 20.33 9.41
CA TRP A 89 10.71 20.23 8.30
C TRP A 89 11.73 21.37 8.32
N LYS A 90 12.99 21.05 8.02
CA LYS A 90 13.99 22.05 7.60
C LYS A 90 13.94 22.22 6.08
N THR A 91 14.25 23.41 5.58
CA THR A 91 14.21 23.73 4.14
C THR A 91 15.09 22.79 3.29
N HIS A 92 16.29 22.45 3.76
CA HIS A 92 17.17 21.52 3.06
C HIS A 92 16.63 20.08 3.04
N GLU A 93 15.95 19.63 4.10
CA GLU A 93 15.33 18.30 4.14
C GLU A 93 14.20 18.18 3.10
N ILE A 94 13.38 19.22 2.98
CA ILE A 94 12.33 19.30 1.93
C ILE A 94 12.96 19.21 0.55
N LYS A 95 14.03 19.96 0.31
CA LYS A 95 14.75 19.97 -0.97
C LYS A 95 15.24 18.55 -1.33
N ILE A 96 15.90 17.87 -0.40
CA ILE A 96 16.39 16.50 -0.59
C ILE A 96 15.24 15.56 -0.96
N VAL A 97 14.12 15.57 -0.21
CA VAL A 97 12.99 14.67 -0.49
C VAL A 97 12.38 14.96 -1.85
N LYS A 98 12.17 16.24 -2.19
CA LYS A 98 11.65 16.64 -3.51
C LYS A 98 12.54 16.18 -4.65
N GLU A 99 13.85 16.41 -4.54
CA GLU A 99 14.83 15.99 -5.56
C GLU A 99 14.79 14.47 -5.76
N VAL A 100 14.74 13.69 -4.67
CA VAL A 100 14.63 12.23 -4.78
C VAL A 100 13.29 11.82 -5.42
N MET A 101 12.18 12.47 -5.04
CA MET A 101 10.86 12.20 -5.62
C MET A 101 10.82 12.43 -7.14
N GLU A 102 11.56 13.40 -7.67
CA GLU A 102 11.62 13.65 -9.12
C GLU A 102 12.29 12.52 -9.90
N THR A 103 13.23 11.80 -9.28
CA THR A 103 13.96 10.66 -9.87
C THR A 103 13.17 9.34 -9.87
N LEU A 104 11.96 9.34 -9.28
CA LEU A 104 11.14 8.15 -9.21
C LEU A 104 10.62 7.73 -10.60
N PRO A 105 10.37 6.42 -10.80
CA PRO A 105 9.72 5.92 -12.01
C PRO A 105 8.41 6.65 -12.29
N LYS A 106 8.16 7.00 -13.56
CA LYS A 106 6.99 7.80 -13.98
C LYS A 106 5.67 7.26 -13.43
N TRP A 107 5.49 5.94 -13.44
CA TRP A 107 4.26 5.31 -12.96
C TRP A 107 4.05 5.46 -11.45
N LEU A 108 5.12 5.51 -10.65
CA LEU A 108 5.06 5.76 -9.20
C LEU A 108 4.79 7.23 -8.90
N LYS A 109 5.32 8.16 -9.70
CA LYS A 109 5.08 9.61 -9.53
C LYS A 109 3.61 10.01 -9.64
N ARG A 110 2.77 9.18 -10.25
CA ARG A 110 1.31 9.40 -10.32
C ARG A 110 0.59 9.21 -8.99
N TYR A 111 1.16 8.44 -8.07
CA TYR A 111 0.55 8.23 -6.76
C TYR A 111 0.82 9.43 -5.87
N LYS A 112 -0.13 10.36 -5.88
CA LYS A 112 -0.06 11.60 -5.10
C LYS A 112 -0.14 11.28 -3.62
N LEU A 113 0.78 11.84 -2.83
CA LEU A 113 0.69 11.79 -1.38
C LEU A 113 -0.25 12.89 -0.90
N ASN A 114 -1.11 12.61 0.06
CA ASN A 114 -1.94 13.64 0.69
C ASN A 114 -1.08 14.54 1.60
N GLU A 115 -0.09 13.95 2.28
CA GLU A 115 0.83 14.68 3.14
C GLU A 115 2.17 13.94 3.29
N ILE A 116 3.22 14.72 3.56
CA ILE A 116 4.57 14.23 3.87
C ILE A 116 4.98 14.80 5.22
N LEU A 117 5.26 13.92 6.17
CA LEU A 117 5.56 14.24 7.56
C LEU A 117 7.02 13.96 7.88
N ARG A 118 7.57 14.77 8.78
CA ARG A 118 8.90 14.58 9.35
C ARG A 118 8.76 13.98 10.74
N ALA A 119 9.54 12.96 11.07
CA ALA A 119 9.48 12.33 12.38
C ALA A 119 10.87 11.90 12.90
N ASP A 120 11.05 11.81 14.21
CA ASP A 120 12.26 11.18 14.77
C ASP A 120 12.29 9.67 14.52
N ASP A 121 13.49 9.09 14.56
CA ASP A 121 13.63 7.64 14.50
C ASP A 121 12.85 6.96 15.64
N PHE A 122 12.33 5.76 15.38
CA PHE A 122 11.46 5.04 16.32
C PHE A 122 12.20 4.78 17.65
N ASN A 123 11.84 5.50 18.72
CA ASN A 123 12.55 5.50 20.00
C ASN A 123 14.08 5.72 19.86
N GLY A 124 14.53 6.51 18.88
CA GLY A 124 15.96 6.71 18.61
C GLY A 124 16.67 5.54 17.90
N VAL A 125 15.94 4.49 17.52
CA VAL A 125 16.48 3.32 16.81
C VAL A 125 16.30 3.51 15.30
N LYS A 126 17.41 3.43 14.56
CA LYS A 126 17.47 3.57 13.10
C LYS A 126 16.96 2.32 12.38
N LEU A 127 15.69 1.96 12.56
CA LEU A 127 15.03 0.84 11.87
C LEU A 127 14.77 1.19 10.40
N ASN A 128 13.60 1.80 10.13
CA ASN A 128 13.16 2.12 8.77
C ASN A 128 13.43 3.59 8.47
N PRO A 129 13.98 3.93 7.28
CA PRO A 129 14.24 5.31 6.88
C PRO A 129 12.98 6.10 6.53
N ALA A 130 11.91 5.42 6.12
CA ALA A 130 10.61 6.02 5.94
C ALA A 130 9.52 5.00 6.30
N ALA A 131 8.27 5.47 6.33
CA ALA A 131 7.10 4.62 6.45
C ALA A 131 5.91 5.27 5.75
N THR A 132 5.04 4.43 5.20
CA THR A 132 3.84 4.88 4.50
C THR A 132 2.58 4.38 5.16
N ILE A 133 1.56 5.22 5.20
CA ILE A 133 0.21 4.85 5.60
C ILE A 133 -0.64 4.86 4.34
N PRO A 134 -0.86 3.70 3.68
CA PRO A 134 -1.48 3.67 2.37
C PRO A 134 -2.88 4.26 2.34
N GLN A 135 -3.66 4.07 3.41
CA GLN A 135 -5.06 4.51 3.45
C GLN A 135 -5.20 6.04 3.44
N SER A 136 -4.29 6.75 4.09
CA SER A 136 -4.25 8.22 4.08
C SER A 136 -3.31 8.79 3.03
N LYS A 137 -2.58 7.92 2.29
CA LYS A 137 -1.48 8.29 1.40
C LYS A 137 -0.51 9.27 2.07
N THR A 138 -0.15 8.96 3.32
CA THR A 138 0.78 9.74 4.14
C THR A 138 2.15 9.08 4.09
N LEU A 139 3.19 9.85 3.73
CA LEU A 139 4.58 9.44 3.86
C LEU A 139 5.18 10.04 5.12
N ILE A 140 5.89 9.25 5.92
CA ILE A 140 6.63 9.68 7.10
C ILE A 140 8.12 9.47 6.83
N VAL A 141 8.91 10.52 6.95
CA VAL A 141 10.36 10.52 6.72
C VAL A 141 11.10 10.67 8.05
N PHE A 142 11.98 9.72 8.35
CA PHE A 142 12.72 9.65 9.62
C PHE A 142 14.12 10.31 9.54
N ASN A 143 14.82 10.46 10.66
CA ASN A 143 16.14 11.14 10.67
C ASN A 143 17.16 10.34 9.85
N ASN A 144 17.20 9.03 10.04
CA ASN A 144 18.10 8.13 9.33
C ASN A 144 17.91 8.13 7.80
N PHE A 145 16.77 8.57 7.26
CA PHE A 145 16.58 8.77 5.81
C PHE A 145 17.68 9.65 5.20
N PHE A 146 18.01 10.75 5.86
CA PHE A 146 18.92 11.77 5.32
C PHE A 146 20.36 11.27 5.25
N GLU A 147 20.71 10.27 6.08
CA GLU A 147 22.02 9.62 6.12
C GLU A 147 22.17 8.48 5.09
N ARG A 148 21.05 7.96 4.53
CA ARG A 148 21.09 6.85 3.56
C ARG A 148 21.67 7.31 2.22
N THR A 149 22.46 6.47 1.57
CA THR A 149 22.88 6.69 0.17
C THR A 149 21.77 6.28 -0.82
N ASN A 150 20.98 5.26 -0.49
CA ASN A 150 19.93 4.69 -1.33
C ASN A 150 18.54 5.33 -1.11
N LYS A 151 18.46 6.66 -0.95
CA LYS A 151 17.19 7.38 -0.66
C LYS A 151 16.09 7.11 -1.70
N ARG A 152 16.47 6.99 -2.98
CA ARG A 152 15.55 6.68 -4.08
C ARG A 152 14.86 5.34 -3.89
N ASP A 153 15.63 4.31 -3.54
CA ASP A 153 15.14 2.95 -3.34
C ASP A 153 14.14 2.90 -2.18
N VAL A 154 14.43 3.61 -1.09
CA VAL A 154 13.51 3.78 0.04
C VAL A 154 12.18 4.37 -0.42
N LEU A 155 12.19 5.49 -1.17
CA LEU A 155 10.95 6.10 -1.63
C LEU A 155 10.18 5.23 -2.64
N ILE A 156 10.88 4.43 -3.47
CA ILE A 156 10.26 3.44 -4.36
C ILE A 156 9.52 2.38 -3.54
N HIS A 157 10.16 1.83 -2.50
CA HIS A 157 9.56 0.86 -1.60
C HIS A 157 8.28 1.41 -0.96
N GLU A 158 8.41 2.59 -0.35
CA GLU A 158 7.31 3.25 0.35
C GLU A 158 6.09 3.55 -0.53
N LEU A 159 6.33 4.11 -1.72
CA LEU A 159 5.24 4.38 -2.67
C LEU A 159 4.62 3.10 -3.24
N SER A 160 5.37 1.99 -3.27
CA SER A 160 4.85 0.70 -3.72
C SER A 160 3.77 0.15 -2.78
N HIS A 161 3.82 0.48 -1.48
CA HIS A 161 2.73 0.15 -0.55
C HIS A 161 1.43 0.90 -0.83
N ILE A 162 1.48 2.08 -1.44
CA ILE A 162 0.28 2.77 -1.94
C ILE A 162 -0.15 2.13 -3.26
N ALA A 163 0.80 1.92 -4.16
CA ALA A 163 0.51 1.45 -5.51
C ALA A 163 -0.05 0.03 -5.58
N VAL A 164 0.28 -0.83 -4.61
CA VAL A 164 -0.19 -2.22 -4.57
C VAL A 164 -1.72 -2.31 -4.66
N TYR A 165 -2.46 -1.34 -4.12
CA TYR A 165 -3.92 -1.33 -4.12
C TYR A 165 -4.57 -1.01 -5.48
N ASP A 166 -3.80 -0.51 -6.46
CA ASP A 166 -4.27 -0.22 -7.82
C ASP A 166 -3.95 -1.40 -8.78
N PHE A 167 -3.40 -2.51 -8.30
CA PHE A 167 -3.25 -3.72 -9.12
C PHE A 167 -4.48 -4.63 -9.01
N GLU A 168 -4.81 -5.30 -10.12
CA GLU A 168 -5.88 -6.29 -10.16
C GLU A 168 -5.59 -7.41 -9.14
N PRO A 169 -6.53 -7.75 -8.23
CA PRO A 169 -6.27 -8.71 -7.15
C PRO A 169 -5.74 -10.06 -7.64
N LEU A 170 -6.30 -10.59 -8.74
CA LEU A 170 -5.85 -11.85 -9.33
C LEU A 170 -4.40 -11.78 -9.84
N LYS A 171 -3.94 -10.61 -10.30
CA LYS A 171 -2.56 -10.41 -10.75
C LYS A 171 -1.59 -10.27 -9.59
N LEU A 172 -2.01 -9.63 -8.51
CA LEU A 172 -1.23 -9.62 -7.27
C LEU A 172 -1.10 -11.02 -6.69
N GLU A 173 -2.18 -11.79 -6.67
CA GLU A 173 -2.15 -13.17 -6.19
C GLU A 173 -1.22 -14.04 -7.05
N GLU A 174 -1.33 -13.97 -8.38
CA GLU A 174 -0.42 -14.65 -9.31
C GLU A 174 1.05 -14.28 -9.02
N PHE A 175 1.31 -12.99 -8.78
CA PHE A 175 2.63 -12.51 -8.38
C PHE A 175 3.08 -13.09 -7.03
N PHE A 176 2.27 -13.03 -5.96
CA PHE A 176 2.63 -13.54 -4.64
C PHE A 176 2.92 -15.05 -4.65
N ILE A 177 2.08 -15.82 -5.34
CA ILE A 177 2.33 -17.26 -5.50
C ILE A 177 3.65 -17.49 -6.26
N SER A 178 3.94 -16.68 -7.28
CA SER A 178 5.20 -16.77 -8.01
C SER A 178 6.40 -16.36 -7.17
N SER A 179 6.28 -15.39 -6.24
CA SER A 179 7.35 -14.95 -5.32
C SER A 179 7.54 -15.92 -4.14
N GLY A 180 6.76 -16.99 -4.08
CA GLY A 180 6.98 -18.10 -3.14
C GLY A 180 6.00 -18.16 -1.98
N TRP A 181 5.00 -17.27 -1.94
CA TRP A 181 3.89 -17.41 -1.00
C TRP A 181 3.05 -18.64 -1.35
N LYS A 182 2.52 -19.32 -0.34
CA LYS A 182 1.70 -20.52 -0.54
C LYS A 182 0.50 -20.54 0.38
N TYR A 183 -0.62 -21.04 -0.11
CA TYR A 183 -1.77 -21.32 0.74
C TYR A 183 -1.55 -22.60 1.52
N ASN A 184 -1.83 -22.56 2.83
CA ASN A 184 -1.91 -23.76 3.64
C ASN A 184 -3.30 -24.42 3.53
N LYS A 185 -3.49 -25.56 4.21
CA LYS A 185 -4.77 -26.30 4.24
C LYS A 185 -5.96 -25.44 4.70
N ASN A 186 -5.71 -24.41 5.50
CA ASN A 186 -6.73 -23.49 6.01
C ASN A 186 -6.90 -22.25 5.11
N LYS A 187 -6.39 -22.28 3.87
CA LYS A 187 -6.41 -21.16 2.91
C LYS A 187 -5.76 -19.88 3.44
N LYS A 188 -4.86 -19.99 4.42
CA LYS A 188 -4.04 -18.86 4.88
C LYS A 188 -2.72 -18.85 4.10
N LEU A 189 -2.30 -17.66 3.69
CA LEU A 189 -0.99 -17.42 3.09
C LEU A 189 0.12 -17.71 4.11
N LYS A 190 1.09 -18.52 3.71
CA LYS A 190 2.36 -18.74 4.38
C LYS A 190 3.45 -17.99 3.63
N SER A 191 4.37 -17.40 4.40
CA SER A 191 5.52 -16.67 3.87
C SER A 191 6.43 -17.55 3.02
N PRO A 192 7.19 -16.96 2.07
CA PRO A 192 8.20 -17.68 1.30
C PRO A 192 9.29 -18.26 2.21
N VAL A 193 9.75 -19.46 1.89
CA VAL A 193 10.90 -20.09 2.59
C VAL A 193 12.20 -19.38 2.23
N ASN A 194 12.33 -18.97 0.97
CA ASN A 194 13.48 -18.25 0.43
C ASN A 194 13.03 -16.85 -0.02
N PRO A 195 12.85 -15.90 0.90
CA PRO A 195 12.37 -14.55 0.56
C PRO A 195 13.47 -13.73 -0.17
N LEU A 196 13.05 -12.72 -0.95
CA LEU A 196 13.97 -11.82 -1.66
C LEU A 196 14.83 -11.01 -0.68
N LEU A 197 14.18 -10.40 0.31
CA LEU A 197 14.80 -9.72 1.45
C LEU A 197 14.24 -10.31 2.76
N LYS A 198 14.96 -10.13 3.87
CA LYS A 198 14.58 -10.72 5.16
C LYS A 198 13.19 -10.28 5.64
N ASP A 199 12.82 -9.03 5.41
CA ASP A 199 11.53 -8.45 5.77
C ASP A 199 10.39 -8.80 4.79
N SER A 200 10.69 -9.37 3.62
CA SER A 200 9.65 -9.81 2.68
C SER A 200 8.72 -10.89 3.28
N ILE A 201 9.12 -11.57 4.35
CA ILE A 201 8.27 -12.54 5.07
C ILE A 201 7.14 -11.87 5.88
N VAL A 202 7.27 -10.57 6.18
CA VAL A 202 6.36 -9.85 7.09
C VAL A 202 4.95 -9.79 6.51
N SER A 203 4.83 -9.50 5.22
CA SER A 203 3.54 -9.50 4.53
C SER A 203 3.71 -9.55 3.01
N PRO A 204 2.67 -9.97 2.25
CA PRO A 204 2.71 -9.89 0.79
C PRO A 204 2.94 -8.47 0.26
N SER A 205 2.44 -7.45 0.96
CA SER A 205 2.66 -6.04 0.59
C SER A 205 4.13 -5.64 0.75
N GLU A 206 4.79 -6.10 1.82
CA GLU A 206 6.22 -5.90 2.05
C GLU A 206 7.07 -6.61 1.00
N ASP A 207 6.70 -7.84 0.64
CA ASP A 207 7.34 -8.59 -0.42
C ASP A 207 7.21 -7.88 -1.78
N PHE A 208 6.03 -7.36 -2.11
CA PHE A 208 5.81 -6.58 -3.33
C PHE A 208 6.66 -5.31 -3.36
N ALA A 209 6.68 -4.54 -2.27
CA ALA A 209 7.45 -3.31 -2.18
C ALA A 209 8.96 -3.59 -2.37
N ASN A 210 9.48 -4.63 -1.72
CA ASN A 210 10.85 -5.10 -1.89
C ASN A 210 11.15 -5.51 -3.34
N HIS A 211 10.24 -6.24 -3.98
CA HIS A 211 10.40 -6.65 -5.37
C HIS A 211 10.45 -5.43 -6.32
N VAL A 212 9.58 -4.43 -6.13
CA VAL A 212 9.60 -3.20 -6.93
C VAL A 212 10.88 -2.40 -6.67
N GLN A 213 11.32 -2.29 -5.41
CA GLN A 213 12.58 -1.66 -5.05
C GLN A 213 13.76 -2.30 -5.81
N ILE A 214 13.92 -3.62 -5.70
CA ILE A 214 15.02 -4.35 -6.34
C ILE A 214 14.91 -4.33 -7.86
N TYR A 215 13.69 -4.31 -8.43
CA TYR A 215 13.51 -4.16 -9.88
C TYR A 215 14.20 -2.89 -10.42
N TYR A 216 14.15 -1.79 -9.66
CA TYR A 216 14.74 -0.52 -10.09
C TYR A 216 16.19 -0.31 -9.62
N SER A 217 16.65 -1.00 -8.58
CA SER A 217 18.02 -0.85 -8.06
C SER A 217 18.97 -1.95 -8.56
N ASN A 218 18.49 -3.19 -8.69
CA ASN A 218 19.28 -4.33 -9.14
C ASN A 218 18.41 -5.42 -9.80
N PRO A 219 17.91 -5.20 -11.03
CA PRO A 219 17.05 -6.16 -11.72
C PRO A 219 17.73 -7.52 -11.98
N SER A 220 19.06 -7.55 -12.05
CA SER A 220 19.82 -8.79 -12.21
C SER A 220 19.72 -9.70 -10.99
N LEU A 221 19.73 -9.13 -9.78
CA LEU A 221 19.47 -9.88 -8.55
C LEU A 221 18.07 -10.51 -8.59
N LEU A 222 17.06 -9.73 -8.97
CA LEU A 222 15.68 -10.22 -9.01
C LEU A 222 15.51 -11.37 -10.01
N LYS A 223 16.10 -11.24 -11.20
CA LYS A 223 16.12 -12.31 -12.22
C LYS A 223 16.74 -13.61 -11.70
N LYS A 224 17.87 -13.51 -10.99
CA LYS A 224 18.59 -14.66 -10.42
C LYS A 224 17.82 -15.29 -9.26
N HIS A 225 17.20 -14.49 -8.41
CA HIS A 225 16.46 -14.95 -7.26
C HIS A 225 15.21 -15.75 -7.68
N ASN A 226 14.40 -15.18 -8.59
CA ASN A 226 13.20 -15.84 -9.10
C ASN A 226 12.79 -15.25 -10.46
N PHE A 227 13.11 -15.98 -11.53
CA PHE A 227 12.84 -15.50 -12.89
C PHE A 227 11.34 -15.35 -13.19
N LYS A 228 10.49 -16.22 -12.63
CA LYS A 228 9.04 -16.18 -12.86
C LYS A 228 8.41 -14.93 -12.24
N SER A 229 8.73 -14.65 -10.96
CA SER A 229 8.21 -13.45 -10.30
C SER A 229 8.75 -12.17 -10.95
N TYR A 230 10.02 -12.18 -11.40
CA TYR A 230 10.59 -11.09 -12.19
C TYR A 230 9.78 -10.78 -13.46
N LEU A 231 9.45 -11.81 -14.26
CA LEU A 231 8.69 -11.60 -15.50
C LEU A 231 7.28 -11.06 -15.24
N LEU A 232 6.60 -11.56 -14.21
CA LEU A 232 5.28 -11.08 -13.82
C LEU A 232 5.34 -9.63 -13.35
N LEU A 233 6.29 -9.29 -12.47
CA LEU A 233 6.49 -7.92 -12.00
C LEU A 233 6.80 -6.98 -13.16
N LYS A 234 7.70 -7.36 -14.07
CA LYS A 234 8.03 -6.57 -15.27
C LYS A 234 6.77 -6.28 -16.08
N LYS A 235 5.94 -7.30 -16.34
CA LYS A 235 4.67 -7.15 -17.08
C LYS A 235 3.71 -6.19 -16.37
N MET A 236 3.57 -6.32 -15.05
CA MET A 236 2.74 -5.45 -14.21
C MET A 236 3.21 -3.99 -14.27
N ILE A 237 4.50 -3.75 -14.11
CA ILE A 237 5.12 -2.42 -14.17
C ILE A 237 4.98 -1.82 -15.57
N SER A 238 5.29 -2.56 -16.64
CA SER A 238 5.16 -2.06 -18.02
C SER A 238 3.73 -1.66 -18.36
N LYS A 239 2.72 -2.41 -17.88
CA LYS A 239 1.30 -2.01 -18.03
C LYS A 239 1.02 -0.67 -17.34
N LYS A 240 1.63 -0.42 -16.17
CA LYS A 240 1.48 0.86 -15.46
C LYS A 240 2.21 1.98 -16.18
N GLU A 241 3.45 1.79 -16.62
CA GLU A 241 4.23 2.81 -17.32
C GLU A 241 3.55 3.31 -18.61
N ASN A 242 2.82 2.42 -19.29
CA ASN A 242 2.13 2.73 -20.54
C ASN A 242 0.67 3.23 -20.38
N ARG A 243 0.13 3.29 -19.15
CA ARG A 243 -1.16 3.95 -18.91
C ARG A 243 -0.98 5.46 -19.13
N LYS A 244 -1.74 6.02 -20.08
CA LYS A 244 -1.83 7.46 -20.32
C LYS A 244 -2.56 8.14 -19.17
#